data_AF-A0AAD9FG27-F1
#
_entry.id   AF-A0AAD9FG27-F1
#
_cell.length_a   1.000
_cell.length_b   1.000
_cell.length_c   1.000
_cell.angle_alpha   90.00
_cell.angle_beta   90.00
_cell.angle_gamma   90.00
#
_symmetry.space_group_name_H-M   'P 1'
#
loop_
_entity.id
_entity.type
_entity.pdbx_description
1 polymer ?
#
loop_
_entity_poly.entity_id
_entity_poly.type
_entity_poly.pdbx_seq_one_letter_code
_entity_poly.pdbx_strand_id
1 'polypeptide(L)'
;MDVLAAPADRHKGWYLPLMAPNTKGPMFAWLDPSRLYCSSQALANCLKDLLSPFHSNTIDLAAGIDAIGFILGASVATALGKGFLAFRKAGHLCVATQNQTYTDYTGKERLWNKKCLEKNKQIILHMQLKYLDSFKSFN
;
A
#
# COMPACT_ATOMS: atom_id res chain seq x y z
N MET A 1 8.80 24.33 8.57
CA MET A 1 9.36 22.96 8.73
C MET A 1 9.90 22.53 7.39
N ASP A 2 11.16 22.15 7.31
CA ASP A 2 11.68 21.52 6.10
C ASP A 2 11.04 20.14 5.95
N VAL A 3 10.25 19.98 4.88
CA VAL A 3 9.55 18.73 4.55
C VAL A 3 10.49 17.65 4.03
N LEU A 4 11.71 18.04 3.62
CA LEU A 4 12.74 17.14 3.08
C LEU A 4 13.79 16.77 4.12
N ALA A 5 13.89 17.50 5.23
CA ALA A 5 14.86 17.22 6.28
C ALA A 5 14.66 15.82 6.88
N ALA A 6 15.69 14.98 6.73
CA ALA A 6 15.79 13.67 7.37
C ALA A 6 16.66 13.75 8.62
N PRO A 7 16.35 13.02 9.70
CA PRO A 7 17.19 12.95 10.89
C PRO A 7 18.56 12.33 10.54
N ALA A 8 19.58 12.70 11.33
CA ALA A 8 20.94 12.17 11.20
C ALA A 8 21.00 10.69 11.58
N ASP A 9 20.32 10.30 12.67
CA ASP A 9 20.16 8.92 13.09
C ASP A 9 18.93 8.28 12.41
N ARG A 10 19.16 7.17 11.71
CA ARG A 10 18.16 6.48 10.86
C ARG A 10 18.13 5.00 11.17
N HIS A 11 17.44 4.64 12.25
CA HIS A 11 17.09 3.26 12.57
C HIS A 11 15.94 2.75 11.69
N LYS A 12 15.68 1.44 11.70
CA LYS A 12 14.57 0.83 10.96
C LYS A 12 13.24 1.51 11.34
N GLY A 13 12.45 1.93 10.35
CA GLY A 13 11.19 2.63 10.59
C GLY A 13 11.30 4.11 11.02
N TRP A 14 12.47 4.76 10.93
CA TRP A 14 12.65 6.19 11.27
C TRP A 14 11.70 7.13 10.53
N TYR A 15 11.17 6.70 9.38
CA TYR A 15 10.24 7.45 8.54
C TYR A 15 8.79 7.39 9.03
N LEU A 16 8.43 6.45 9.92
CA LEU A 16 7.06 6.28 10.41
C LEU A 16 6.49 7.52 11.11
N PRO A 17 7.26 8.27 11.94
CA PRO A 17 6.80 9.54 12.49
C PRO A 17 6.50 10.62 11.45
N LEU A 18 6.97 10.50 10.20
CA LEU A 18 6.58 11.41 9.12
C LEU A 18 5.11 11.24 8.73
N MET A 19 4.48 10.13 9.12
CA MET A 19 3.06 9.84 8.92
C MET A 19 2.18 10.21 10.13
N ALA A 20 2.79 10.70 11.23
CA ALA A 20 2.12 10.98 12.50
C ALA A 20 1.02 12.05 12.36
N PRO A 21 -0.01 12.02 13.22
CA PRO A 21 -1.41 12.10 12.80
C PRO A 21 -1.87 13.50 12.39
N ASN A 22 -2.71 13.54 11.35
CA ASN A 22 -3.59 14.66 11.03
C ASN A 22 -5.01 14.27 11.48
N THR A 23 -5.32 14.54 12.75
CA THR A 23 -6.49 14.04 13.48
C THR A 23 -7.83 14.27 12.76
N LYS A 24 -8.71 13.24 12.77
CA LYS A 24 -10.17 13.44 12.90
C LYS A 24 -10.79 12.34 13.77
N GLY A 25 -10.92 12.67 15.06
CA GLY A 25 -11.80 11.98 16.01
C GLY A 25 -11.12 10.94 16.91
N PRO A 26 -11.75 10.59 18.04
CA PRO A 26 -11.20 9.68 19.05
C PRO A 26 -11.12 8.22 18.58
N MET A 27 -11.81 7.86 17.50
CA MET A 27 -11.85 6.48 16.99
C MET A 27 -10.87 6.20 15.84
N PHE A 28 -10.39 7.21 15.11
CA PHE A 28 -9.59 7.01 13.90
C PHE A 28 -8.44 8.04 13.77
N ALA A 29 -7.21 7.56 13.90
CA ALA A 29 -6.04 8.32 13.47
C ALA A 29 -5.88 8.16 11.95
N TRP A 30 -6.18 9.21 11.19
CA TRP A 30 -5.77 9.28 9.79
C TRP A 30 -4.29 9.63 9.77
N LEU A 31 -3.46 8.66 9.38
CA LEU A 31 -2.06 8.89 9.06
C LEU A 31 -1.99 9.61 7.70
N ASP A 32 -1.17 10.65 7.60
CA ASP A 32 -0.93 11.36 6.33
C ASP A 32 0.47 11.02 5.81
N PRO A 33 0.59 10.15 4.79
CA PRO A 33 1.89 9.76 4.25
C PRO A 33 2.51 10.79 3.32
N SER A 34 1.83 11.91 3.04
CA SER A 34 2.31 12.89 2.06
C SER A 34 3.74 13.34 2.37
N ARG A 35 4.06 13.57 3.65
CA ARG A 35 5.42 13.96 4.07
C ARG A 35 6.44 12.84 3.86
N LEU A 36 6.07 11.59 4.11
CA LEU A 36 6.93 10.44 3.81
C LEU A 36 7.22 10.37 2.30
N TYR A 37 6.20 10.58 1.46
CA TYR A 37 6.34 10.53 0.00
C TYR A 37 7.18 11.67 -0.57
N CYS A 38 7.20 12.84 0.08
CA CYS A 38 8.05 13.96 -0.34
C CYS A 38 9.55 13.71 -0.08
N SER A 39 9.91 12.84 0.88
CA SER A 39 11.31 12.52 1.19
C SER A 39 11.75 11.27 0.42
N SER A 40 12.67 11.45 -0.53
CA SER A 40 13.24 10.35 -1.32
C SER A 40 13.87 9.26 -0.44
N GLN A 41 14.55 9.65 0.64
CA GLN A 41 15.19 8.74 1.58
C GLN A 41 14.15 7.98 2.41
N ALA A 42 13.10 8.67 2.89
CA ALA A 42 12.03 8.05 3.66
C ALA A 42 11.27 7.02 2.82
N LEU A 43 10.88 7.39 1.59
CA LEU A 43 10.22 6.49 0.66
C LEU A 43 11.10 5.27 0.33
N ALA A 44 12.37 5.47 0.01
CA ALA A 44 13.28 4.37 -0.31
C ALA A 44 13.49 3.41 0.87
N ASN A 45 13.64 3.92 2.10
CA ASN A 45 13.78 3.09 3.29
C ASN A 45 12.46 2.37 3.63
N CYS A 46 11.32 3.03 3.44
CA CYS A 46 10.01 2.42 3.58
C CYS A 46 9.81 1.26 2.62
N LEU A 47 10.17 1.43 1.34
CA LEU A 47 10.10 0.34 0.35
C LEU A 47 11.04 -0.81 0.70
N LYS A 48 12.27 -0.51 1.13
CA LYS A 48 13.23 -1.53 1.56
C LYS A 48 12.69 -2.36 2.73
N ASP A 49 12.17 -1.69 3.75
CA ASP A 49 11.58 -2.35 4.92
C ASP A 49 10.32 -3.15 4.54
N LEU A 50 9.49 -2.62 3.65
CA LEU A 50 8.29 -3.28 3.13
C LEU A 50 8.62 -4.54 2.31
N LEU A 51 9.70 -4.51 1.54
CA LEU A 51 10.16 -5.62 0.71
C LEU A 51 11.01 -6.64 1.48
N SER A 52 11.55 -6.26 2.64
CA SER A 52 12.39 -7.13 3.49
C SER A 52 11.84 -8.54 3.69
N PRO A 53 10.54 -8.75 3.97
CA PRO A 53 9.99 -10.09 4.17
C PRO A 53 9.87 -10.92 2.89
N PHE A 54 9.90 -10.29 1.71
CA PHE A 54 9.58 -10.93 0.42
C PHE A 54 10.80 -11.27 -0.45
N HIS A 55 12.02 -11.16 0.10
CA HIS A 55 13.24 -11.38 -0.68
C HIS A 55 13.36 -12.80 -1.24
N SER A 56 12.71 -13.79 -0.62
CA SER A 56 12.69 -15.18 -1.06
C SER A 56 11.44 -15.55 -1.87
N ASN A 57 10.50 -14.62 -2.09
CA ASN A 57 9.25 -14.87 -2.79
C ASN A 57 9.34 -14.51 -4.28
N THR A 58 8.70 -15.32 -5.13
CA THR A 58 8.58 -15.07 -6.57
C THR A 58 7.36 -14.20 -6.86
N ILE A 59 7.56 -12.88 -6.83
CA ILE A 59 6.47 -11.91 -7.02
C ILE A 59 6.26 -11.67 -8.51
N ASP A 60 5.03 -11.87 -8.99
CA ASP A 60 4.66 -11.60 -10.38
C ASP A 60 4.16 -10.17 -10.59
N LEU A 61 3.48 -9.61 -9.57
CA LEU A 61 2.76 -8.36 -9.68
C LEU A 61 2.68 -7.65 -8.32
N ALA A 62 2.73 -6.32 -8.35
CA ALA A 62 2.42 -5.51 -7.18
C ALA A 62 1.04 -4.87 -7.34
N ALA A 63 0.33 -4.69 -6.24
CA ALA A 63 -1.01 -4.13 -6.22
C ALA A 63 -1.18 -3.09 -5.12
N GLY A 64 -1.90 -2.02 -5.45
CA GLY A 64 -2.23 -0.94 -4.53
C GLY A 64 -3.74 -0.82 -4.38
N ILE A 65 -4.19 -0.56 -3.14
CA ILE A 65 -5.60 -0.33 -2.81
C ILE A 65 -5.84 1.17 -2.64
N ASP A 66 -6.78 1.72 -3.42
CA ASP A 66 -7.14 3.15 -3.42
C ASP A 66 -5.96 4.10 -3.74
N ALA A 67 -6.25 5.40 -3.89
CA ALA A 67 -5.29 6.40 -4.34
C ALA A 67 -3.98 6.43 -3.53
N ILE A 68 -4.08 6.32 -2.19
CA ILE A 68 -2.90 6.36 -1.31
C ILE A 68 -2.07 5.07 -1.45
N GLY A 69 -2.71 3.92 -1.63
CA GLY A 69 -2.02 2.64 -1.84
C GLY A 69 -1.39 2.51 -3.23
N PHE A 70 -1.85 3.27 -4.23
CA PHE A 70 -1.26 3.26 -5.57
C PHE A 70 0.18 3.78 -5.59
N ILE A 71 0.49 4.80 -4.79
CA ILE A 71 1.83 5.39 -4.74
C ILE A 71 2.85 4.35 -4.26
N LEU A 72 2.57 3.70 -3.12
CA LEU A 72 3.43 2.65 -2.58
C LEU A 72 3.42 1.40 -3.47
N GLY A 73 2.26 0.97 -3.94
CA GLY A 73 2.15 -0.22 -4.79
C GLY A 73 2.90 -0.08 -6.12
N ALA A 74 2.82 1.08 -6.77
CA ALA A 74 3.57 1.36 -8.01
C ALA A 74 5.07 1.49 -7.74
N SER A 75 5.46 2.07 -6.61
CA SER A 75 6.87 2.15 -6.20
C SER A 75 7.46 0.76 -5.93
N VAL A 76 6.69 -0.14 -5.30
CA VAL A 76 7.04 -1.56 -5.13
C VAL A 76 7.15 -2.27 -6.48
N ALA A 77 6.18 -2.07 -7.39
CA ALA A 77 6.21 -2.65 -8.73
C ALA A 77 7.52 -2.29 -9.46
N THR A 78 7.87 -1.00 -9.40
CA THR A 78 9.08 -0.45 -10.00
C THR A 78 10.34 -1.03 -9.38
N ALA A 79 10.42 -1.08 -8.04
CA ALA A 79 11.56 -1.66 -7.32
C ALA A 79 11.78 -3.15 -7.63
N LEU A 80 10.72 -3.91 -7.90
CA LEU A 80 10.78 -5.32 -8.24
C LEU A 80 10.91 -5.60 -9.76
N GLY A 81 10.81 -4.58 -10.61
CA GLY A 81 10.74 -4.75 -12.06
C GLY A 81 9.50 -5.52 -12.52
N LYS A 82 8.36 -5.33 -11.85
CA LYS A 82 7.09 -6.03 -12.09
C LYS A 82 5.99 -5.07 -12.51
N GLY A 83 4.89 -5.63 -13.02
CA GLY A 83 3.69 -4.86 -13.34
C GLY A 83 2.95 -4.38 -12.08
N PHE A 84 2.06 -3.40 -12.26
CA PHE A 84 1.22 -2.85 -11.20
C PHE A 84 -0.27 -3.10 -11.47
N LEU A 85 -1.03 -3.46 -10.43
CA LEU A 85 -2.48 -3.62 -10.46
C LEU A 85 -3.18 -2.67 -9.48
N ALA A 86 -4.05 -1.81 -10.01
CA ALA A 86 -4.90 -0.96 -9.20
C ALA A 86 -6.15 -1.71 -8.71
N PHE A 87 -6.35 -1.76 -7.40
CA PHE A 87 -7.63 -2.12 -6.79
C PHE A 87 -8.44 -0.86 -6.51
N ARG A 88 -9.66 -0.81 -7.04
CA ARG A 88 -10.56 0.35 -6.90
C ARG A 88 -11.89 -0.06 -6.29
N LYS A 89 -12.55 0.90 -5.64
CA LYS A 89 -13.95 0.76 -5.27
C LYS A 89 -14.79 0.38 -6.50
N ALA A 90 -15.86 -0.37 -6.27
CA ALA A 90 -16.73 -0.84 -7.33
C ALA A 90 -17.24 0.31 -8.23
N GLY A 91 -17.29 0.06 -9.53
CA GLY A 91 -17.77 1.03 -10.53
C GLY A 91 -16.72 1.97 -11.13
N HIS A 92 -15.46 1.91 -10.69
CA HIS A 92 -14.38 2.78 -11.18
C HIS A 92 -13.39 2.14 -12.16
N LEU A 93 -13.66 0.92 -12.63
CA LEU A 93 -12.83 0.22 -13.63
C LEU A 93 -13.68 -0.06 -14.87
N CYS A 94 -13.19 0.37 -16.04
CA CYS A 94 -13.87 0.22 -17.35
C CYS A 94 -13.60 -1.15 -18.01
N VAL A 95 -13.20 -2.17 -17.23
CA VAL A 95 -12.80 -3.50 -17.71
C VAL A 95 -13.58 -4.58 -16.95
N ALA A 96 -13.53 -5.83 -17.43
CA ALA A 96 -14.09 -6.94 -16.67
C ALA A 96 -13.44 -7.04 -15.28
N THR A 97 -14.27 -7.02 -14.24
CA THR A 97 -13.81 -7.04 -12.85
C THR A 97 -14.40 -8.17 -12.03
N GLN A 98 -13.61 -8.66 -11.08
CA GLN A 98 -14.11 -9.50 -9.99
C GLN A 98 -14.38 -8.62 -8.77
N ASN A 99 -15.55 -8.80 -8.17
CA ASN A 99 -15.96 -8.09 -6.97
C ASN A 99 -15.58 -8.91 -5.74
N GLN A 100 -15.08 -8.25 -4.70
CA GLN A 100 -14.81 -8.88 -3.41
C GLN A 100 -15.36 -8.01 -2.27
N THR A 101 -16.12 -8.64 -1.38
CA THR A 101 -16.65 -8.00 -0.18
C THR A 101 -15.57 -7.87 0.88
N TYR A 102 -15.61 -6.76 1.62
CA TYR A 102 -14.80 -6.53 2.81
C TYR A 102 -15.57 -5.67 3.81
N THR A 103 -15.21 -5.79 5.07
CA THR A 103 -15.73 -4.91 6.12
C THR A 103 -14.76 -3.76 6.31
N ASP A 104 -15.22 -2.53 6.14
CA ASP A 104 -14.41 -1.34 6.35
C ASP A 104 -14.19 -1.07 7.85
N TYR A 105 -13.35 -0.07 8.16
CA TYR A 105 -13.03 0.33 9.53
C TYR A 105 -14.23 0.89 10.32
N THR A 106 -15.37 1.17 9.66
CA THR A 106 -16.63 1.57 10.30
C THR A 106 -17.56 0.38 10.55
N GLY A 107 -17.13 -0.85 10.24
CA GLY A 107 -17.94 -2.06 10.37
C GLY A 107 -18.95 -2.26 9.25
N LYS A 108 -18.91 -1.45 8.19
CA LYS A 108 -19.83 -1.56 7.05
C LYS A 108 -19.25 -2.48 5.99
N GLU A 109 -20.09 -3.32 5.42
CA GLU A 109 -19.72 -4.13 4.26
C GLU A 109 -19.64 -3.24 3.02
N ARG A 110 -18.60 -3.46 2.23
CA ARG A 110 -18.24 -2.69 1.05
C ARG A 110 -17.69 -3.63 -0.02
N LEU A 111 -17.70 -3.17 -1.27
CA LEU A 111 -17.24 -3.94 -2.44
C LEU A 111 -16.03 -3.25 -3.09
N TRP A 112 -14.97 -4.02 -3.35
CA TRP A 112 -13.88 -3.63 -4.26
C TRP A 112 -13.93 -4.42 -5.54
N ASN A 113 -13.41 -3.81 -6.60
CA ASN A 113 -13.24 -4.43 -7.90
C ASN A 113 -11.74 -4.52 -8.23
N LYS A 114 -11.35 -5.67 -8.78
CA LYS A 114 -10.04 -5.87 -9.42
C LYS A 114 -10.22 -6.32 -10.86
N LYS A 115 -9.26 -5.99 -11.73
CA LYS A 115 -9.23 -6.56 -13.08
C LYS A 115 -9.10 -8.08 -12.99
N CYS A 116 -9.82 -8.81 -13.85
CA CYS A 116 -9.63 -10.25 -14.00
C CYS A 116 -8.18 -10.54 -14.42
N LEU A 117 -7.49 -11.37 -13.64
CA LEU A 117 -6.14 -11.85 -13.93
C LEU A 117 -6.17 -13.36 -14.17
N GLU A 118 -5.16 -13.84 -14.90
CA GLU A 118 -4.89 -15.28 -15.02
C GLU A 118 -4.64 -15.89 -13.64
N LYS A 119 -5.08 -17.13 -13.47
CA LYS A 119 -4.86 -17.92 -12.24
C LYS A 119 -3.36 -18.11 -11.99
N ASN A 120 -2.96 -18.33 -10.74
CA ASN A 120 -1.59 -18.62 -10.30
C ASN A 120 -0.59 -17.43 -10.34
N LYS A 121 -1.03 -16.20 -10.11
CA LYS A 121 -0.12 -15.04 -9.95
C LYS A 121 0.10 -14.72 -8.48
N GLN A 122 1.35 -14.64 -8.04
CA GLN A 122 1.68 -14.13 -6.72
C GLN A 122 1.65 -12.60 -6.74
N ILE A 123 0.71 -12.03 -5.98
CA ILE A 123 0.47 -10.58 -5.93
C ILE A 123 0.81 -10.07 -4.53
N ILE A 124 1.68 -9.06 -4.45
CA ILE A 124 1.85 -8.30 -3.20
C ILE A 124 0.83 -7.17 -3.18
N LEU A 125 -0.02 -7.15 -2.15
CA LEU A 125 -1.05 -6.15 -1.95
C LEU A 125 -0.66 -5.22 -0.80
N HIS A 126 -0.76 -3.91 -1.01
CA HIS A 126 -0.53 -2.94 0.06
C HIS A 126 -1.72 -2.01 0.29
N MET A 127 -2.14 -1.90 1.56
CA MET A 127 -3.10 -0.91 2.06
C MET A 127 -2.49 -0.20 3.27
N GLN A 128 -2.65 1.13 3.33
CA GLN A 128 -1.95 1.95 4.31
C GLN A 128 -2.43 1.85 5.77
N LEU A 129 -3.64 1.36 6.07
CA LEU A 129 -4.27 1.69 7.37
C LEU A 129 -4.89 0.55 8.19
N LYS A 130 -4.72 -0.71 7.80
CA LYS A 130 -4.86 -1.89 8.69
C LYS A 130 -4.49 -3.12 7.87
N TYR A 131 -3.90 -4.12 8.51
CA TYR A 131 -3.43 -5.36 7.90
C TYR A 131 -2.08 -5.25 7.18
N LEU A 132 -1.01 -5.23 7.98
CA LEU A 132 0.25 -5.86 7.56
C LEU A 132 0.11 -7.41 7.43
N ASP A 133 -1.05 -7.99 7.78
CA ASP A 133 -1.25 -9.44 7.91
C ASP A 133 -2.20 -10.09 6.90
N SER A 134 -2.60 -9.41 5.82
CA SER A 134 -3.45 -10.03 4.78
C SER A 134 -2.65 -10.37 3.52
N PHE A 135 -1.72 -11.31 3.66
CA PHE A 135 -1.07 -11.98 2.54
C PHE A 135 -1.92 -13.17 2.09
N LYS A 136 -2.67 -13.01 1.01
CA LYS A 136 -3.29 -14.13 0.32
C LYS A 136 -2.57 -14.37 -1.00
N SER A 137 -1.97 -15.57 -1.13
CA SER A 137 -1.81 -16.19 -2.43
C SER A 137 -3.19 -16.25 -3.08
N PHE A 138 -3.33 -15.68 -4.28
CA PHE A 138 -4.57 -15.77 -5.05
C PHE A 138 -4.42 -16.94 -6.03
N ASN A 139 -5.02 -18.08 -5.68
CA ASN A 139 -5.20 -19.22 -6.59
C ASN A 139 -6.38 -18.97 -7.54
#